data_AF-A0A822D1X3-F1
#
_entry.id   AF-A0A822D1X3-F1
#
_cell.length_a   1.000
_cell.length_b   1.000
_cell.length_c   1.000
_cell.angle_alpha   90.00
_cell.angle_beta   90.00
_cell.angle_gamma   90.00
#
_symmetry.space_group_name_H-M   'P 1'
#
loop_
_entity.id
_entity.type
_entity.pdbx_description
1 polymer ?
#
loop_
_entity_poly.entity_id
_entity_poly.type
_entity_poly.pdbx_seq_one_letter_code
_entity_poly.pdbx_strand_id
1 'polypeptide(L)'
;MGYYVPMKVDSTSSWFEVLREIFGRLAETSADTRLASFYERTARVRCLGNPEREGSLSIVGAIDFADPVTAATLSIERKHFQVVN
;
A
#
# COMPACT_ATOMS: atom_id res chain seq x y z
N MET A 1 -13.21 -12.45 12.02
CA MET A 1 -13.37 -11.03 12.37
C MET A 1 -14.13 -10.26 11.30
N GLY A 2 -13.78 -10.32 10.01
CA GLY A 2 -14.68 -9.78 8.96
C GLY A 2 -14.97 -8.28 9.10
N TYR A 3 -13.96 -7.52 9.51
CA TYR A 3 -14.09 -6.08 9.71
C TYR A 3 -13.65 -5.31 8.47
N TYR A 4 -14.17 -4.09 8.36
CA TYR A 4 -13.75 -3.10 7.40
C TYR A 4 -12.82 -2.12 8.13
N VAL A 5 -11.52 -2.20 7.83
CA VAL A 5 -10.50 -1.48 8.58
C VAL A 5 -9.87 -0.41 7.69
N PRO A 6 -10.02 0.89 8.03
CA PRO A 6 -9.20 1.93 7.43
C PRO A 6 -7.83 1.99 8.11
N MET A 7 -6.78 2.17 7.32
CA MET A 7 -5.41 2.41 7.75
C MET A 7 -4.94 3.74 7.17
N LYS A 8 -4.69 4.72 8.03
CA LYS A 8 -4.06 5.97 7.64
C LYS A 8 -2.53 5.81 7.73
N VAL A 9 -1.82 6.24 6.69
CA VAL A 9 -0.35 6.28 6.65
C VAL A 9 0.09 7.73 6.53
N ASP A 10 0.85 8.21 7.53
CA ASP A 10 1.27 9.61 7.65
C ASP A 10 2.72 9.66 8.20
N SER A 11 3.76 9.99 7.43
CA SER A 11 3.81 10.27 5.97
C SER A 11 4.30 9.05 5.17
N THR A 12 3.75 8.84 3.98
CA THR A 12 4.21 7.77 3.09
C THR A 12 5.61 8.06 2.53
N SER A 13 5.97 9.34 2.35
CA SER A 13 7.30 9.76 1.88
C SER A 13 8.43 9.32 2.82
N SER A 14 8.29 9.57 4.13
CA SER A 14 9.33 9.19 5.10
C SER A 14 9.52 7.67 5.18
N TRP A 15 8.43 6.91 5.09
CA TRP A 15 8.52 5.46 5.05
C TRP A 15 9.26 4.97 3.80
N PHE A 16 8.95 5.53 2.63
CA PHE A 16 9.59 5.12 1.38
C PHE A 16 11.08 5.46 1.33
N GLU A 17 11.51 6.64 1.81
CA GLU A 17 12.93 6.98 1.85
C GLU A 17 13.74 6.01 2.72
N VAL A 18 13.18 5.60 3.86
CA VAL A 18 13.80 4.57 4.72
C VAL A 18 13.89 3.23 3.98
N LEU A 19 12.85 2.82 3.25
CA LEU A 19 12.93 1.59 2.44
C LEU A 19 14.02 1.70 1.38
N ARG A 20 14.10 2.85 0.68
CA ARG A 20 15.11 3.08 -0.36
C ARG A 20 16.53 3.03 0.20
N GLU A 21 16.76 3.57 1.38
CA GLU A 21 18.06 3.50 2.05
C GLU A 21 18.41 2.06 2.44
N ILE A 22 17.49 1.34 3.09
CA ILE A 22 17.73 -0.04 3.55
C ILE A 22 17.96 -0.97 2.36
N PHE A 23 17.06 -0.98 1.37
CA PHE A 23 17.17 -1.89 0.23
C PHE A 23 18.29 -1.48 -0.73
N GLY A 24 18.62 -0.20 -0.81
CA GLY A 24 19.81 0.27 -1.52
C GLY A 24 21.10 -0.28 -0.92
N ARG A 25 21.19 -0.38 0.41
CA ARG A 25 22.34 -0.99 1.12
C ARG A 25 22.38 -2.51 0.98
N LEU A 26 21.22 -3.16 0.91
CA LEU A 26 21.12 -4.62 0.79
C LEU A 26 21.32 -5.14 -0.64
N ALA A 27 21.39 -4.25 -1.65
CA ALA A 27 21.38 -4.61 -3.08
C ALA A 27 20.23 -5.58 -3.44
N GLU A 28 19.12 -5.50 -2.69
CA GLU A 28 17.95 -6.35 -2.83
C GLU A 28 16.92 -5.73 -3.78
N THR A 29 15.75 -6.38 -3.87
CA THR A 29 14.59 -5.91 -4.64
C THR A 29 14.31 -4.42 -4.45
N SER A 30 13.96 -3.73 -5.54
CA SER A 30 13.72 -2.28 -5.55
C SER A 30 12.68 -1.82 -4.52
N ALA A 31 12.88 -0.63 -3.93
CA ALA A 31 11.92 -0.03 -3.00
C ALA A 31 10.50 0.10 -3.60
N ASP A 32 10.41 0.35 -4.91
CA ASP A 32 9.15 0.43 -5.66
C ASP A 32 8.34 -0.87 -5.61
N THR A 33 9.00 -2.02 -5.75
CA THR A 33 8.32 -3.33 -5.65
C THR A 33 7.77 -3.62 -4.26
N ARG A 34 8.47 -3.16 -3.21
CA ARG A 34 7.99 -3.29 -1.83
C ARG A 34 6.80 -2.39 -1.57
N LEU A 35 6.85 -1.16 -2.07
CA LEU A 35 5.73 -0.21 -2.04
C LEU A 35 4.51 -0.80 -2.77
N ALA A 36 4.70 -1.37 -3.96
CA ALA A 36 3.63 -2.05 -4.70
C ALA A 36 3.03 -3.21 -3.88
N SER A 37 3.88 -4.09 -3.34
CA SER A 37 3.44 -5.23 -2.52
C SER A 37 2.72 -4.83 -1.23
N PHE A 38 2.95 -3.61 -0.73
CA PHE A 38 2.24 -3.07 0.42
C PHE A 38 0.84 -2.62 0.04
N TYR A 39 0.70 -1.84 -1.03
CA TYR A 39 -0.61 -1.40 -1.53
C TYR A 39 -1.46 -2.56 -2.06
N GLU A 40 -0.85 -3.59 -2.66
CA GLU A 40 -1.54 -4.81 -3.11
C GLU A 40 -2.24 -5.57 -1.97
N ARG A 41 -1.85 -5.36 -0.72
CA ARG A 41 -2.53 -5.95 0.45
C ARG A 41 -3.87 -5.28 0.76
N THR A 42 -4.14 -4.13 0.14
CA THR A 42 -5.40 -3.39 0.26
C THR A 42 -6.44 -4.06 -0.62
N ALA A 43 -7.34 -4.82 -0.01
CA ALA A 43 -8.39 -5.52 -0.74
C ALA A 43 -9.60 -5.82 0.13
N ARG A 44 -10.75 -6.05 -0.51
CA ARG A 44 -11.88 -6.75 0.09
C ARG A 44 -11.64 -8.26 -0.07
N VAL A 45 -11.77 -8.99 1.03
CA VAL A 45 -11.48 -10.42 1.07
C VAL A 45 -12.59 -11.20 1.75
N ARG A 46 -12.81 -12.44 1.29
CA ARG A 46 -13.56 -13.42 2.06
C ARG A 46 -12.63 -14.02 3.10
N CYS A 47 -12.99 -13.87 4.36
CA CYS A 47 -12.23 -14.41 5.48
C CYS A 47 -12.31 -15.94 5.49
N LEU A 48 -11.22 -16.59 5.86
CA LEU A 48 -11.20 -18.04 6.05
C LEU A 48 -12.07 -18.47 7.25
N GLY A 49 -12.59 -19.69 7.17
CA GLY A 49 -13.38 -20.35 8.22
C GLY A 49 -14.89 -20.15 8.10
N ASN A 50 -15.63 -20.74 9.04
CA ASN A 50 -17.10 -20.69 9.13
C ASN A 50 -17.53 -19.82 10.34
N PRO A 51 -18.68 -19.12 10.34
CA PRO A 51 -19.48 -18.73 9.16
C PRO A 51 -18.64 -17.96 8.13
N GLU A 52 -19.10 -17.95 6.87
CA GLU A 52 -18.53 -17.06 5.85
C GLU A 52 -18.60 -15.61 6.33
N ARG A 53 -17.48 -14.90 6.21
CA ARG A 53 -17.35 -13.51 6.62
C ARG A 53 -16.59 -12.77 5.56
N GLU A 54 -16.94 -11.51 5.35
CA GLU A 54 -16.19 -10.61 4.49
C GLU A 54 -15.52 -9.53 5.33
N GLY A 55 -14.36 -9.06 4.89
CA GLY A 55 -13.69 -7.90 5.47
C GLY A 55 -12.96 -7.12 4.40
N SER A 56 -12.49 -5.94 4.75
CA SER A 56 -11.60 -5.19 3.88
C SER A 56 -10.53 -4.45 4.66
N LEU A 57 -9.41 -4.21 4.00
CA LEU A 57 -8.40 -3.24 4.39
C LEU A 57 -8.42 -2.12 3.36
N SER A 58 -8.55 -0.86 3.82
CA SER A 58 -8.44 0.34 2.99
C SER A 58 -7.30 1.20 3.50
N ILE A 59 -6.31 1.49 2.66
CA ILE A 59 -5.15 2.30 3.03
C ILE A 59 -5.31 3.70 2.42
N VAL A 60 -5.12 4.74 3.22
CA VAL A 60 -5.09 6.14 2.80
C VAL A 60 -3.76 6.75 3.25
N GLY A 61 -2.94 7.18 2.30
CA GLY A 61 -1.61 7.76 2.56
C GLY A 61 -1.54 9.23 2.20
N ALA A 62 -0.75 10.00 2.96
CA ALA A 62 -0.35 11.36 2.58
C ALA A 62 1.04 11.34 1.92
N ILE A 63 1.16 12.04 0.78
CA ILE A 63 2.39 12.16 0.00
C ILE A 63 2.71 13.63 -0.24
N ASP A 64 3.97 13.98 -0.07
CA ASP A 64 4.49 15.29 -0.44
C ASP A 64 4.89 15.31 -1.93
N PHE A 65 4.24 16.17 -2.71
CA PHE A 65 4.38 16.27 -4.17
C PHE A 65 5.79 16.62 -4.68
N ALA A 66 6.71 17.02 -3.79
CA ALA A 66 8.07 17.38 -4.14
C ALA A 66 9.00 16.15 -4.30
N ASP A 67 8.59 14.99 -3.80
CA ASP A 67 9.44 13.80 -3.76
C ASP A 67 9.24 12.88 -4.97
N PRO A 68 10.31 12.22 -5.47
CA PRO A 68 10.22 11.22 -6.55
C PRO A 68 9.30 10.05 -6.21
N VAL A 69 9.01 9.86 -4.91
CA VAL A 69 8.04 8.90 -4.37
C VAL A 69 6.64 9.11 -4.94
N THR A 70 6.27 10.34 -5.28
CA THR A 70 4.97 10.68 -5.86
C THR A 70 4.69 9.93 -7.15
N ALA A 71 5.68 9.81 -8.04
CA ALA A 71 5.52 9.11 -9.31
C ALA A 71 5.36 7.59 -9.12
N ALA A 72 6.11 7.00 -8.18
CA ALA A 72 6.02 5.59 -7.84
C ALA A 72 4.64 5.25 -7.25
N THR A 73 4.17 6.03 -6.28
CA THR A 73 2.85 5.79 -5.66
C THR A 73 1.70 6.02 -6.64
N LEU A 74 1.71 7.10 -7.43
CA LEU A 74 0.66 7.35 -8.42
C LEU A 74 0.58 6.27 -9.51
N SER A 75 1.71 5.64 -9.85
CA SER A 75 1.75 4.51 -10.80
C SER A 75 1.10 3.25 -10.23
N ILE A 76 1.25 3.02 -8.92
CA ILE A 76 0.68 1.87 -8.20
C ILE A 76 -0.81 2.09 -7.92
N GLU A 77 -1.19 3.28 -7.45
CA GLU A 77 -2.59 3.65 -7.14
C GLU A 77 -3.48 3.55 -8.38
N ARG A 78 -3.01 4.02 -9.53
CA ARG A 78 -3.76 3.93 -10.81
C ARG A 78 -4.06 2.51 -11.25
N LYS A 79 -3.29 1.51 -10.79
CA LYS A 79 -3.54 0.10 -11.12
C LYS A 79 -4.59 -0.56 -10.20
N HIS A 80 -4.84 -0.02 -9.00
CA HIS A 80 -5.62 -0.72 -7.97
C HIS A 80 -6.91 -0.01 -7.53
N PHE A 81 -7.08 1.28 -7.82
CA PHE A 81 -8.37 1.95 -7.68
C PHE A 81 -9.10 2.00 -9.03
N GLN A 82 -9.64 0.85 -9.48
CA GLN A 82 -10.89 0.93 -10.22
C GLN A 82 -11.95 1.36 -9.21
N VAL A 83 -12.45 2.58 -9.37
CA VAL A 83 -13.72 3.01 -8.78
C VAL A 83 -14.72 1.94 -9.18
N VAL A 84 -15.11 1.10 -8.22
CA VAL A 84 -16.22 0.18 -8.38
C VAL A 84 -17.45 1.06 -8.52
N ASN A 85 -17.95 1.20 -9.74
CA ASN A 85 -19.29 1.72 -10.01
C ASN A 85 -20.34 0.69 -9.56
#